data_AF-A0A353WHF7-F1
#
_entry.id   AF-A0A353WHF7-F1
#
_cell.length_a   1.000
_cell.length_b   1.000
_cell.length_c   1.000
_cell.angle_alpha   90.00
_cell.angle_beta   90.00
_cell.angle_gamma   90.00
#
_symmetry.space_group_name_H-M   'P 1'
#
loop_
_entity.id
_entity.type
_entity.pdbx_description
1 polymer ?
#
loop_
_entity_poly.entity_id
_entity_poly.type
_entity_poly.pdbx_seq_one_letter_code
_entity_poly.pdbx_strand_id
1 'polypeptide(L)' 'MVRGIDIAATGMVSLTHYHDIIANNLANINTPGFKQTLASFKNLENLEVSKIDAAQGFKNNESPGIVSA' A
#
# COMPACT_ATOMS: atom_id res chain seq x y z
N MET A 1 -8.71 -8.80 5.59
CA MET A 1 -9.67 -7.77 5.12
C MET A 1 -9.11 -6.35 5.19
N VAL A 2 -8.33 -6.00 6.23
CA VAL A 2 -7.76 -4.64 6.43
C VAL A 2 -6.93 -4.16 5.23
N ARG A 3 -5.93 -4.95 4.78
CA ARG A 3 -5.08 -4.60 3.63
C ARG A 3 -5.85 -4.26 2.35
N GLY A 4 -6.98 -4.93 2.08
CA GLY A 4 -7.79 -4.65 0.89
C GLY A 4 -8.55 -3.32 0.97
N ILE A 5 -9.06 -2.98 2.15
CA ILE A 5 -9.67 -1.68 2.44
C ILE A 5 -8.61 -0.58 2.33
N ASP A 6 -7.41 -0.81 2.84
CA ASP A 6 -6.31 0.17 2.77
C ASP A 6 -5.88 0.44 1.32
N ILE A 7 -5.79 -0.61 0.50
CA ILE A 7 -5.50 -0.48 -0.94
C ILE A 7 -6.62 0.29 -1.65
N ALA A 8 -7.89 -0.04 -1.37
CA ALA A 8 -9.03 0.65 -1.97
C ALA A 8 -9.11 2.13 -1.53
N ALA A 9 -8.89 2.41 -0.25
CA ALA A 9 -8.85 3.76 0.30
C ALA A 9 -7.72 4.59 -0.33
N THR A 10 -6.52 4.02 -0.44
CA THR A 10 -5.38 4.66 -1.10
C THR A 10 -5.68 4.96 -2.58
N GLY A 11 -6.32 4.01 -3.28
CA GLY A 11 -6.78 4.22 -4.65
C GLY A 11 -7.81 5.36 -4.78
N MET A 12 -8.80 5.41 -3.89
CA MET A 12 -9.81 6.48 -3.88
C MET A 12 -9.18 7.85 -3.64
N VAL A 13 -8.30 7.99 -2.64
CA VAL A 13 -7.60 9.25 -2.35
C VAL A 13 -6.76 9.70 -3.55
N SER A 14 -6.08 8.77 -4.21
CA SER A 14 -5.28 9.06 -5.40
C SER A 14 -6.13 9.55 -6.57
N LEU A 15 -7.33 8.96 -6.76
CA LEU A 15 -8.28 9.40 -7.78
C LEU A 15 -8.88 10.77 -7.48
N THR A 16 -9.21 11.07 -6.21
CA THR A 16 -9.66 12.42 -5.82
C THR A 16 -8.63 13.47 -6.20
N HIS A 17 -7.36 13.25 -5.86
CA HIS A 17 -6.27 14.17 -6.23
C HIS A 17 -6.10 14.31 -7.76
N TYR A 18 -6.27 13.22 -8.51
CA TYR A 18 -6.25 13.26 -9.97
C TYR A 18 -7.39 14.12 -10.54
N HIS A 19 -8.59 13.99 -9.99
CA HIS A 19 -9.73 14.83 -10.37
C HIS A 19 -9.48 16.31 -10.08
N ASP A 20 -8.85 16.63 -8.94
CA ASP A 20 -8.51 18.02 -8.59
C ASP A 20 -7.51 18.63 -9.59
N ILE A 21 -6.50 17.86 -10.03
CA ILE A 21 -5.56 18.30 -11.06
C ILE A 21 -6.28 18.57 -12.38
N ILE A 22 -7.18 17.68 -12.81
CA ILE A 22 -7.96 17.88 -14.04
C ILE A 22 -8.83 19.13 -13.90
N ALA A 23 -9.51 19.31 -12.77
CA ALA A 23 -10.34 20.47 -12.52
C ALA A 23 -9.53 21.77 -12.60
N ASN A 24 -8.32 21.79 -12.03
CA ASN A 24 -7.42 22.94 -12.10
C ASN A 24 -6.96 23.24 -13.52
N ASN A 25 -6.55 22.22 -14.27
CA ASN A 25 -6.13 22.38 -15.67
C ASN A 25 -7.27 22.88 -16.54
N LEU A 26 -8.48 22.36 -16.34
CA LEU A 26 -9.67 22.74 -17.08
C LEU A 26 -10.08 24.18 -16.78
N ALA A 27 -10.05 24.59 -15.51
CA ALA A 27 -10.38 25.95 -15.10
C ALA A 27 -9.41 26.99 -15.71
N ASN A 28 -8.14 26.63 -15.88
CA ASN A 28 -7.09 27.53 -16.37
C ASN A 28 -6.75 27.39 -17.84
N ILE A 29 -7.54 26.64 -18.63
CA ILE A 29 -7.23 26.35 -20.03
C ILE A 29 -7.08 27.61 -20.92
N ASN A 30 -7.81 28.68 -20.59
CA ASN A 30 -7.81 29.93 -21.35
C ASN A 30 -6.90 31.01 -20.74
N THR A 31 -6.15 30.70 -19.69
CA THR A 31 -5.24 31.65 -19.04
C THR A 31 -3.90 31.67 -19.78
N PRO A 32 -3.52 32.79 -20.45
CA PRO A 32 -2.26 32.84 -21.20
C PRO A 32 -1.06 32.65 -20.26
N GLY A 33 -0.13 31.78 -20.68
CA GLY A 33 1.07 31.46 -19.88
C GLY A 33 0.89 30.36 -18.84
N PHE A 34 -0.31 29.78 -18.70
CA PHE A 34 -0.55 28.63 -17.82
C PHE A 34 0.16 27.36 -18.32
N LYS A 35 0.75 26.59 -17.40
CA LYS A 35 1.38 25.28 -17.68
C LYS A 35 0.56 24.19 -17.01
N GLN A 36 0.05 23.26 -17.81
CA GLN A 36 -0.75 22.15 -17.30
C GLN A 36 0.09 21.23 -16.41
N THR A 37 -0.54 20.74 -15.34
CA THR A 37 0.06 19.74 -14.44
C THR A 37 -0.51 18.36 -14.77
N LEU A 38 0.35 17.34 -14.93
CA LEU A 38 -0.09 15.96 -15.18
C LEU A 38 0.22 15.11 -13.95
N ALA A 39 -0.78 14.38 -13.46
CA ALA A 39 -0.55 13.40 -12.40
C ALA A 39 0.02 12.10 -13.00
N SER A 40 0.97 11.50 -12.29
CA SER A 40 1.54 10.19 -12.62
C SER A 40 1.37 9.27 -11.42
N PHE A 41 0.88 8.06 -11.66
CA PHE A 41 0.69 7.05 -10.62
C PHE A 41 1.88 6.11 -10.59
N LYS A 42 2.46 5.89 -9.41
CA LYS A 42 3.49 4.88 -9.17
C LYS A 42 2.92 3.81 -8.25
N ASN A 43 3.14 2.55 -8.60
CA ASN A 43 2.84 1.45 -7.69
C ASN A 43 3.87 1.44 -6.54
N LEU A 44 3.40 1.21 -5.32
CA LEU A 44 4.29 0.88 -4.21
C LEU A 44 4.66 -0.60 -4.37
N GLU A 45 5.95 -0.85 -4.59
CA GLU A 45 6.50 -2.20 -4.75
C GLU A 45 6.22 -3.06 -3.50
N ASN A 46 6.08 -4.37 -3.71
CA ASN A 46 5.82 -5.34 -2.65
C ASN A 46 6.80 -5.13 -1.48
N LEU A 47 6.26 -4.97 -0.26
CA LEU A 47 7.02 -5.17 0.96
C LEU A 47 7.55 -6.62 0.93
N GLU A 48 8.83 -6.80 0.57
CA GLU A 48 9.49 -8.08 0.73
C GLU A 48 9.51 -8.41 2.23
N VAL A 49 8.71 -9.40 2.64
CA VAL A 49 8.87 -10.07 3.93
C VAL A 49 10.12 -10.95 3.81
N SER A 50 11.29 -10.32 3.75
CA SER A 50 12.57 -11.01 3.80
C SER A 50 12.97 -11.19 5.26
N LYS A 51 12.73 -12.42 5.74
CA LYS A 51 13.52 -13.14 6.75
C LYS A 51 13.51 -12.57 8.18
N ILE A 52 12.49 -12.93 8.96
CA ILE A 52 12.60 -12.98 10.43
C ILE A 52 12.39 -14.38 11.03
N ASP A 53 11.96 -15.38 10.24
CA ASP A 53 11.67 -16.72 10.77
C ASP A 53 12.84 -17.73 10.69
N ALA A 54 14.01 -17.34 10.18
CA ALA A 54 15.15 -18.27 10.06
C ALA A 54 16.13 -18.26 11.27
N ALA A 55 15.94 -17.38 12.26
CA ALA A 55 16.93 -17.17 13.33
C ALA A 55 16.41 -17.27 14.78
N GLN A 56 15.11 -17.53 15.02
CA GLN A 56 14.61 -17.72 16.39
C GLN A 56 13.73 -18.98 16.48
N GLY A 57 14.38 -20.05 16.91
CA GLY A 57 13.74 -21.31 17.24
C GLY A 57 12.72 -21.16 18.35
N PHE A 58 11.48 -21.53 18.04
CA PHE A 58 10.46 -21.81 19.04
C PHE A 58 10.80 -23.13 19.74
N LYS A 59 11.56 -23.06 20.84
CA LYS A 59 11.79 -24.19 21.75
C LYS A 59 10.57 -24.41 22.65
N ASN A 60 9.48 -24.94 22.11
CA ASN A 60 8.30 -25.28 22.91
C ASN A 60 7.87 -26.73 22.62
N ASN A 61 8.57 -27.70 23.23
CA ASN A 61 8.01 -29.03 23.45
C ASN A 61 8.45 -29.51 24.83
N GLU A 62 7.80 -29.00 25.86
CA GLU A 62 7.68 -29.71 27.13
C GLU A 62 6.72 -30.89 26.91
N SER A 63 7.33 -32.01 26.50
CA SER A 63 6.93 -33.41 26.62
C SER A 63 5.46 -33.73 26.96
N PRO A 64 4.67 -34.21 25.99
CA PRO A 64 3.54 -35.09 26.26
C PRO A 64 4.03 -36.54 26.24
N GLY A 65 4.60 -37.00 27.35
CA GLY A 65 5.11 -38.36 27.54
C GLY A 65 4.43 -39.09 28.69
N ILE A 66 3.11 -39.31 28.59
CA ILE A 66 2.44 -40.34 29.38
C ILE A 66 2.69 -41.71 28.72
N VAL A 67 3.01 -42.68 29.57
CA VAL A 67 3.01 -44.15 29.36
C VAL A 67 4.30 -44.78 28.78
N SER A 68 5.11 -45.35 29.68
CA SER A 68 5.74 -46.66 29.50
C SER A 68 6.01 -47.27 30.88
N ALA A 69 5.10 -48.15 31.30
CA ALA A 69 5.38 -49.33 32.12
C ALA A 69 5.10 -50.55 31.23
#